data_AF-A0A2G6GR69-F1
#
_entry.id   AF-A0A2G6GR69-F1
#
_cell.length_a   1.000
_cell.length_b   1.000
_cell.length_c   1.000
_cell.angle_alpha   90.00
_cell.angle_beta   90.00
_cell.angle_gamma   90.00
#
_symmetry.space_group_name_H-M   'P 1'
#
loop_
_entity.id
_entity.type
_entity.pdbx_description
1 polymer ?
#
loop_
_entity_poly.entity_id
_entity_poly.type
_entity_poly.pdbx_seq_one_letter_code
_entity_poly.pdbx_strand_id
1 'polypeptide(L)' 'MKNSKKIFVLDTNVILHDFNSIYNFEENDVVLPITVLEELDKFKKGNDQINFNARRFSRELDRIAGDKLFS' A
#
# COMPACT_ATOMS: atom_id res chain seq x y z
N MET A 1 20.56 -23.21 -2.35
CA MET A 1 21.13 -21.90 -1.91
C MET A 1 20.20 -21.31 -0.86
N LYS A 2 20.69 -20.48 0.07
CA LYS A 2 19.82 -19.81 1.06
C LYS A 2 19.13 -18.64 0.35
N ASN A 3 17.82 -18.74 0.09
CA ASN A 3 17.06 -17.64 -0.47
C ASN A 3 16.92 -16.55 0.60
N SER A 4 17.73 -15.49 0.51
CA SER A 4 17.64 -14.36 1.42
C SER A 4 16.44 -13.51 1.02
N LYS A 5 15.35 -13.61 1.80
CA LYS A 5 14.21 -12.68 1.72
C LYS A 5 14.72 -11.26 1.59
N LYS A 6 14.25 -10.54 0.57
CA LYS A 6 14.52 -9.11 0.41
C LYS A 6 13.49 -8.33 1.21
N ILE A 7 13.88 -7.11 1.59
CA ILE A 7 12.96 -6.12 2.14
C ILE A 7 12.65 -5.13 1.03
N PHE A 8 11.37 -5.03 0.65
CA PHE A 8 10.89 -4.03 -0.30
C PHE A 8 10.21 -2.90 0.46
N VAL A 9 10.76 -1.69 0.37
CA VAL A 9 10.11 -0.49 0.91
C VAL A 9 9.22 0.09 -0.19
N LEU A 10 7.93 0.23 0.09
CA LEU A 10 6.96 0.80 -0.86
C LEU A 10 6.92 2.32 -0.80
N ASP A 11 6.63 2.91 -1.95
CA ASP A 11 6.45 4.34 -2.20
C ASP A 11 4.99 4.60 -2.62
N THR A 12 4.43 5.73 -2.21
CA THR A 12 3.09 6.21 -2.57
C THR A 12 2.82 6.09 -4.08
N ASN A 13 3.79 6.43 -4.93
CA ASN A 13 3.65 6.42 -6.39
C ASN A 13 3.37 5.01 -6.95
N VAL A 14 3.93 3.96 -6.35
CA VAL A 14 3.68 2.56 -6.75
C VAL A 14 2.21 2.20 -6.49
N ILE A 15 1.69 2.63 -5.35
CA ILE A 15 0.30 2.39 -4.91
C ILE A 15 -0.70 3.24 -5.70
N LEU A 16 -0.36 4.48 -6.03
CA LEU A 16 -1.18 5.34 -6.90
C LEU A 16 -1.25 4.83 -8.33
N HIS A 17 -0.24 4.07 -8.80
CA HIS A 17 -0.26 3.38 -10.08
C HIS A 17 -1.09 2.08 -10.03
N ASP A 18 -0.84 1.20 -9.06
CA ASP A 18 -1.64 0.00 -8.78
C ASP A 18 -1.79 -0.27 -7.27
N PHE A 19 -3.03 -0.31 -6.80
CA PHE A 19 -3.35 -0.59 -5.40
C PHE A 19 -3.11 -2.06 -5.00
N ASN A 20 -2.99 -2.98 -5.96
CA ASN A 20 -2.72 -4.41 -5.71
C ASN A 20 -1.22 -4.71 -5.61
N SER A 21 -0.36 -3.72 -5.87
CA SER A 21 1.10 -3.87 -5.93
C SER A 21 1.73 -4.60 -4.74
N ILE A 22 1.18 -4.43 -3.53
CA ILE A 22 1.56 -5.16 -2.30
C ILE A 22 1.54 -6.69 -2.43
N TYR A 23 0.76 -7.27 -3.34
CA TYR A 23 0.68 -8.72 -3.55
C TYR A 23 1.73 -9.26 -4.53
N ASN A 24 2.47 -8.38 -5.21
CA ASN A 24 3.39 -8.75 -6.31
C ASN A 24 4.84 -8.97 -5.85
N PHE A 25 5.07 -9.28 -4.56
CA PHE A 25 6.40 -9.40 -3.94
C PHE A 25 6.80 -10.84 -3.54
N GLU A 26 6.03 -11.85 -3.94
CA GLU A 26 6.30 -13.27 -3.65
C GLU A 26 6.45 -13.55 -2.13
N GLU A 27 7.49 -14.30 -1.72
CA GLU A 27 7.80 -14.58 -0.31
C GLU A 27 8.61 -13.47 0.38
N ASN A 28 8.81 -12.30 -0.24
CA ASN A 28 9.66 -11.23 0.31
C ASN A 28 8.89 -10.35 1.31
N ASP A 29 9.62 -9.66 2.19
CA ASP A 29 9.01 -8.85 3.24
C ASP A 29 8.75 -7.42 2.73
N VAL A 30 7.51 -6.96 2.82
CA VAL A 30 7.08 -5.64 2.32
C VAL A 30 6.92 -4.67 3.49
N VAL A 31 7.60 -3.53 3.41
CA VAL A 31 7.56 -2.45 4.40
C VAL A 31 6.86 -1.24 3.80
N LEU A 32 5.84 -0.75 4.51
CA LEU A 32 5.10 0.46 4.16
C LEU A 32 5.48 1.57 5.16
N PRO A 33 6.20 2.63 4.74
CA PRO A 33 6.49 3.77 5.61
C PRO A 33 5.21 4.50 6.05
N ILE A 34 5.18 5.01 7.28
CA ILE A 34 4.02 5.77 7.80
C ILE A 34 3.68 7.00 6.93
N THR A 35 4.70 7.65 6.36
CA THR A 35 4.55 8.79 5.45
C THR A 35 3.74 8.46 4.19
N VAL A 36 3.76 7.20 3.73
CA VAL A 36 2.96 6.76 2.58
C VAL A 36 1.46 6.78 2.93
N LEU A 37 1.08 6.47 4.17
CA LEU A 37 -0.31 6.60 4.62
C LEU A 37 -0.74 8.08 4.67
N GLU A 38 0.11 8.95 5.23
CA GLU A 38 -0.11 10.40 5.28
C GLU A 38 -0.21 11.05 3.89
N GLU A 39 0.47 10.50 2.89
CA GLU A 39 0.37 10.96 1.50
C GLU A 39 -0.87 10.41 0.81
N LEU A 40 -1.15 9.11 0.91
CA LEU A 40 -2.34 8.49 0.33
C LEU A 40 -3.63 9.16 0.83
N ASP A 41 -3.68 9.63 2.08
CA ASP A 41 -4.81 10.36 2.63
C ASP A 41 -5.10 11.69 1.88
N LYS A 42 -4.06 12.37 1.39
CA LYS A 42 -4.17 13.56 0.54
C LYS A 42 -4.77 13.18 -0.82
N PHE A 43 -4.36 12.05 -1.38
CA PHE A 43 -4.85 11.50 -2.66
C PHE A 43 -6.23 10.83 -2.57
N LYS A 44 -6.87 10.68 -1.40
CA LYS A 44 -8.25 10.13 -1.33
C LYS A 44 -9.31 11.06 -1.95
N LYS A 45 -8.99 12.32 -2.27
CA LYS A 45 -9.92 13.38 -2.70
C LYS A 45 -9.83 13.68 -4.21
N GLY A 46 -10.77 13.16 -5.00
CA GLY A 46 -10.86 13.38 -6.44
C GLY A 46 -11.49 12.20 -7.18
N ASN A 47 -11.74 12.33 -8.48
CA ASN A 47 -12.40 11.28 -9.28
C ASN A 47 -11.44 10.54 -10.24
N ASP A 48 -10.21 11.01 -10.40
CA ASP A 48 -9.18 10.40 -11.26
C ASP A 48 -8.68 9.07 -10.69
N GLN A 49 -8.06 8.25 -11.56
CA GLN A 49 -7.61 6.89 -11.23
C GLN A 49 -6.71 6.82 -9.98
N ILE A 50 -5.81 7.79 -9.78
CA ILE A 50 -4.93 7.85 -8.60
C ILE A 50 -5.74 7.94 -7.29
N ASN A 51 -6.88 8.65 -7.31
CA ASN A 51 -7.74 8.79 -6.14
C ASN A 51 -8.58 7.53 -5.89
N PHE A 52 -8.98 6.84 -6.96
CA PHE A 52 -9.57 5.51 -6.85
C PHE A 52 -8.58 4.51 -6.24
N ASN A 53 -7.33 4.49 -6.74
CA ASN A 53 -6.27 3.61 -6.25
C ASN A 53 -5.94 3.89 -4.78
N ALA A 54 -5.79 5.15 -4.36
CA ALA A 54 -5.58 5.51 -2.95
C ALA A 54 -6.74 5.06 -2.03
N ARG A 55 -7.99 5.23 -2.46
CA ARG A 55 -9.18 4.76 -1.72
C ARG A 55 -9.30 3.23 -1.68
N ARG A 56 -8.91 2.55 -2.76
CA ARG A 56 -8.87 1.08 -2.82
C ARG A 56 -7.79 0.55 -1.88
N PHE A 57 -6.57 1.06 -1.98
CA PHE A 57 -5.44 0.64 -1.14
C PHE A 57 -5.75 0.77 0.35
N SER A 58 -6.35 1.88 0.79
CA SER A 58 -6.74 2.03 2.20
C SER A 58 -7.61 0.88 2.67
N ARG A 59 -8.70 0.56 1.95
CA ARG A 59 -9.59 -0.57 2.27
C ARG A 59 -8.90 -1.93 2.23
N GLU A 60 -7.94 -2.06 1.32
CA GLU A 60 -7.17 -3.28 1.11
C GLU A 60 -6.14 -3.48 2.24
N LEU A 61 -5.63 -2.38 2.82
CA LEU A 61 -4.81 -2.33 4.04
C LEU A 61 -5.64 -2.59 5.30
N ASP A 62 -6.82 -1.96 5.42
CA ASP A 62 -7.80 -2.21 6.50
C ASP A 62 -8.10 -3.71 6.61
N ARG A 63 -8.32 -4.37 5.46
CA ARG A 63 -8.58 -5.82 5.37
C ARG A 63 -7.38 -6.69 5.79
N ILE A 64 -6.14 -6.22 5.63
CA ILE A 64 -4.92 -6.96 6.00
C ILE A 64 -4.64 -6.81 7.50
N ALA A 65 -4.78 -5.59 8.04
CA ALA A 65 -4.53 -5.31 9.46
C ALA A 65 -5.71 -5.72 10.38
N GLY A 66 -6.91 -5.88 9.81
CA GLY A 66 -8.17 -5.95 10.53
C GLY A 66 -8.65 -4.55 10.96
N ASP A 67 -9.87 -4.48 11.48
CA ASP A 67 -10.61 -3.23 11.78
C ASP A 67 -9.93 -2.23 12.74
N LYS A 68 -8.73 -2.53 13.26
CA LYS A 68 -8.02 -1.80 14.32
C LYS A 68 -6.94 -0.82 13.83
N LEU A 69 -6.69 -0.69 12.53
CA LEU A 69 -5.63 0.20 12.04
C LEU A 69 -6.04 1.68 11.98
N PHE A 70 -7.36 1.96 11.91
CA PHE A 70 -7.93 3.31 11.82
C PHE A 70 -9.22 3.50 12.66
N SER A 71 -9.37 2.74 13.77
CA SER A 71 -10.47 2.87 14.74
C SER A 71 -9.99 3.16 16.16
#